data_AF-A0A970RKM4-F1
#
_entry.id   AF-A0A970RKM4-F1
#
_cell.length_a   1.000
_cell.length_b   1.000
_cell.length_c   1.000
_cell.angle_alpha   90.00
_cell.angle_beta   90.00
_cell.angle_gamma   90.00
#
_symmetry.space_group_name_H-M   'P 1'
#
loop_
_entity.id
_entity.type
_entity.pdbx_description
1 polymer ?
#
loop_
_entity_poly.entity_id
_entity_poly.type
_entity_poly.pdbx_seq_one_letter_code
_entity_poly.pdbx_strand_id
1 'polypeptide(L)' 'MEAKELDIFIRSSALLDYESEAIVALVAQRGWAHITSITDRIEAIYTMVRDEIPYGYTAHFKIP' A
#
# COMPACT_ATOMS: atom_id res chain seq x y z
N MET A 1 9.72 -10.92 23.87
CA MET A 1 8.25 -10.75 23.70
C MET A 1 8.08 -9.91 22.44
N GLU A 2 8.18 -10.46 21.23
CA GLU A 2 8.55 -9.56 20.11
C GLU A 2 7.91 -9.81 18.73
N ALA A 3 7.61 -11.03 18.29
CA ALA A 3 7.00 -11.21 16.96
C ALA A 3 5.47 -11.07 16.95
N LYS A 4 4.79 -11.66 17.95
CA LYS A 4 3.33 -11.78 18.00
C LYS A 4 2.59 -10.46 18.27
N GLU A 5 3.29 -9.46 18.82
CA GLU A 5 2.75 -8.12 19.06
C GLU A 5 2.79 -7.25 17.80
N LEU A 6 3.70 -7.52 16.86
CA LEU A 6 3.77 -6.77 15.60
C LEU A 6 2.65 -7.17 14.63
N ASP A 7 2.13 -8.39 14.76
CA ASP A 7 1.01 -8.90 13.96
C ASP A 7 -0.23 -8.01 14.05
N ILE A 8 -0.40 -7.27 15.15
CA ILE A 8 -1.54 -6.35 15.30
C ILE A 8 -1.47 -5.19 14.29
N PHE A 9 -0.26 -4.78 13.90
CA PHE A 9 -0.04 -3.62 13.01
C PHE A 9 -0.20 -3.96 11.54
N ILE A 10 -0.21 -5.26 11.19
CA ILE A 10 -0.45 -5.75 9.83
C ILE A 10 -1.86 -6.33 9.66
N ARG A 11 -2.67 -6.31 10.71
CA ARG A 11 -4.03 -6.83 10.67
C ARG A 11 -4.93 -5.92 9.83
N SER A 12 -5.69 -6.54 8.93
CA SER A 12 -6.76 -5.87 8.18
C SER A 12 -7.69 -5.10 9.12
N SER A 13 -8.04 -3.89 8.71
CA SER A 13 -8.98 -3.00 9.40
C SER A 13 -9.68 -2.13 8.36
N ALA A 14 -10.70 -1.37 8.75
CA ALA A 14 -11.40 -0.47 7.83
C ALA A 14 -10.47 0.54 7.12
N LEU A 15 -9.35 0.92 7.74
CA LEU A 15 -8.34 1.81 7.12
C LEU A 15 -7.26 1.05 6.34
N LEU A 16 -7.04 -0.24 6.67
CA LEU A 16 -6.04 -1.11 6.07
C LEU A 16 -6.72 -2.32 5.42
N ASP A 17 -7.75 -2.06 4.61
CA ASP A 17 -8.56 -3.10 3.97
C ASP A 17 -7.91 -3.61 2.68
N TYR A 18 -6.75 -4.25 2.81
CA TYR A 18 -6.03 -4.85 1.68
C TYR A 18 -6.74 -6.07 1.09
N GLU A 19 -7.83 -6.53 1.72
CA GLU A 19 -8.68 -7.63 1.24
C GLU A 19 -9.78 -7.15 0.28
N SER A 20 -9.95 -5.83 0.14
CA SER A 20 -10.86 -5.23 -0.84
C SER A 20 -10.61 -5.75 -2.26
N GLU A 21 -11.69 -6.10 -2.96
CA GLU A 21 -11.64 -6.61 -4.34
C GLU A 21 -10.83 -5.70 -5.28
N ALA A 22 -10.93 -4.38 -5.09
CA ALA A 22 -10.19 -3.41 -5.90
C ALA A 22 -8.67 -3.50 -5.69
N ILE A 23 -8.22 -3.71 -4.44
CA ILE A 23 -6.79 -3.83 -4.10
C ILE A 23 -6.25 -5.16 -4.60
N VAL A 24 -6.98 -6.26 -4.40
CA VAL A 24 -6.61 -7.58 -4.91
C VAL A 24 -6.49 -7.55 -6.44
N ALA A 25 -7.44 -6.93 -7.13
CA ALA A 25 -7.40 -6.77 -8.58
C ALA A 25 -6.20 -5.92 -9.04
N LEU A 26 -5.87 -4.84 -8.32
CA LEU A 26 -4.69 -4.03 -8.61
C LEU A 26 -3.40 -4.85 -8.50
N VAL A 27 -3.23 -5.59 -7.40
CA VAL A 27 -2.04 -6.45 -7.19
C VAL A 27 -1.87 -7.47 -8.31
N ALA A 28 -2.99 -8.07 -8.75
CA ALA A 28 -3.00 -9.03 -9.86
C ALA A 28 -2.65 -8.36 -11.20
N GLN A 29 -3.28 -7.22 -11.53
CA GLN A 29 -3.02 -6.46 -12.77
C GLN A 29 -1.57 -6.01 -12.87
N ARG A 30 -0.96 -5.64 -11.75
CA ARG A 30 0.44 -5.20 -11.68
C ARG A 30 1.43 -6.37 -11.67
N GLY A 31 0.96 -7.61 -11.54
CA GLY A 31 1.80 -8.81 -11.47
C GLY A 31 2.67 -8.89 -10.21
N TRP A 32 2.40 -8.07 -9.18
CA TRP A 32 3.24 -7.97 -7.99
C TRP A 32 3.27 -9.27 -7.16
N ALA A 33 2.22 -10.10 -7.29
CA ALA A 33 2.18 -11.44 -6.69
C ALA A 33 3.34 -12.35 -7.16
N HIS A 34 3.89 -12.11 -8.36
CA HIS A 34 4.97 -12.92 -8.93
C HIS A 34 6.38 -12.44 -8.55
N ILE A 35 6.50 -11.26 -7.95
CA ILE A 35 7.79 -10.77 -7.46
C ILE A 35 8.20 -11.66 -6.29
N THR A 36 9.39 -12.24 -6.32
CA THR A 36 9.82 -13.18 -5.26
C THR A 36 10.67 -12.48 -4.19
N SER A 37 11.40 -11.43 -4.57
CA SER A 37 12.17 -10.60 -3.64
C SER A 37 11.25 -9.70 -2.81
N ILE A 38 11.44 -9.71 -1.49
CA ILE A 38 10.71 -8.81 -0.57
C ILE A 38 11.07 -7.36 -0.86
N THR A 39 12.34 -7.06 -1.10
CA THR A 39 12.81 -5.70 -1.38
C THR A 39 12.15 -5.15 -2.65
N ASP A 40 12.07 -5.96 -3.70
CA ASP A 40 11.48 -5.54 -4.97
C ASP A 40 9.96 -5.34 -4.84
N ARG A 41 9.28 -6.14 -4.00
CA ARG A 41 7.86 -5.92 -3.68
C ARG A 41 7.65 -4.58 -2.98
N ILE A 42 8.49 -4.27 -2.01
CA ILE A 42 8.43 -3.00 -1.27
C ILE A 42 8.68 -1.84 -2.24
N GLU A 43 9.73 -1.91 -3.05
CA GLU A 43 10.05 -0.89 -4.04
C GLU A 43 8.90 -0.66 -5.03
N ALA A 44 8.32 -1.72 -5.59
CA ALA A 44 7.23 -1.62 -6.55
C ALA A 44 5.99 -0.90 -5.97
N ILE A 45 5.60 -1.22 -4.73
CA ILE A 45 4.47 -0.57 -4.06
C ILE A 45 4.82 0.89 -3.74
N TYR A 46 6.01 1.16 -3.21
CA TYR A 46 6.43 2.53 -2.89
C TYR A 46 6.52 3.43 -4.11
N THR A 47 7.02 2.92 -5.24
CA THR A 47 7.10 3.66 -6.50
C THR A 47 5.70 4.04 -6.97
N MET A 48 4.74 3.11 -6.96
CA MET A 48 3.36 3.40 -7.35
C MET A 48 2.72 4.46 -6.44
N VAL A 49 2.85 4.34 -5.12
CA VAL A 49 2.29 5.32 -4.18
C VAL A 49 2.93 6.70 -4.35
N ARG A 50 4.24 6.75 -4.60
CA ARG A 50 4.97 8.01 -4.74
C ARG A 50 4.68 8.71 -6.06
N ASP A 51 4.71 7.96 -7.16
CA ASP A 51 4.77 8.53 -8.51
C ASP A 51 3.40 8.57 -9.17
N GLU A 52 2.49 7.67 -8.79
CA GLU A 52 1.20 7.50 -9.48
C GLU A 52 -0.01 7.97 -8.67
N ILE A 53 0.08 8.03 -7.34
CA ILE A 53 -0.99 8.60 -6.51
C ILE A 53 -0.74 10.11 -6.41
N PRO A 54 -1.56 10.96 -7.07
CA PRO A 54 -1.34 12.40 -7.03
C PRO A 54 -1.56 12.87 -5.60
N TYR A 55 -0.48 13.35 -4.97
CA TYR A 55 -0.60 14.03 -3.70
C TYR A 55 -1.18 15.43 -3.94
N GLY A 56 -2.51 15.52 -3.86
CA GLY A 56 -3.22 16.78 -3.96
C GLY A 56 -3.31 17.43 -2.60
N TYR A 57 -2.80 18.66 -2.47
CA TYR A 57 -3.25 19.59 -1.43
C TYR A 57 -4.76 19.48 -1.35
N THR A 58 -5.30 19.01 -0.22
CA THR A 58 -6.74 19.14 0.01
C THR A 58 -7.09 20.61 -0.22
N ALA A 59 -8.27 20.92 -0.74
CA ALA A 59 -8.62 22.29 -1.15
C ALA A 59 -8.37 23.36 -0.05
N HIS A 60 -8.23 22.92 1.21
CA HIS A 60 -7.84 23.68 2.39
C HIS A 60 -6.36 24.08 2.51
N PHE A 61 -5.42 23.47 1.78
CA PHE A 61 -3.99 23.78 1.85
C PHE A 61 -3.47 24.55 0.62
N LYS A 62 -4.34 25.31 -0.07
CA LYS A 62 -3.85 26.35 -0.97
C LYS A 62 -3.07 27.38 -0.15
N ILE A 63 -1.75 27.39 -0.31
CA ILE A 63 -0.91 28.49 0.17
C ILE A 63 -1.22 29.70 -0.74
N PRO A 64 -1.51 30.89 -0.20
CA PRO A 64 -1.84 32.09 -0.98
C PRO A 64 -0.79 32.48 -2.01
#